data_AF-A0A4Q3VKH1-F1
#
_entry.id   AF-A0A4Q3VKH1-F1
#
_cell.length_a   1.000
_cell.length_b   1.000
_cell.length_c   1.000
_cell.angle_alpha   90.00
_cell.angle_beta   90.00
_cell.angle_gamma   90.00
#
_symmetry.space_group_name_H-M   'P 1'
#
loop_
_entity.id
_entity.type
_entity.pdbx_description
1 polymer ?
#
loop_
_entity_poly.entity_id
_entity_poly.type
_entity_poly.pdbx_seq_one_letter_code
_entity_poly.pdbx_strand_id
1 'polypeptide(L)'
;MIKSRLSARGRRGFTLVELLVVVLILAILMAVALPLYVSSVNDASKKTCRANMQSIANAAQAWKVRTRAADFSALATSMTPLNEDLGVAPKTPGGLDYSIVVTGNVRNEANTADIAVPSGSLGIKSGPTGIGECNGFIPGVMTN
;
A
#
# COMPACT_ATOMS: atom_id res chain seq x y z
N MET A 1 -10.09 -49.40 -57.81
CA MET A 1 -9.33 -49.84 -56.61
C MET A 1 -9.39 -48.74 -55.55
N ILE A 2 -8.79 -48.94 -54.38
CA ILE A 2 -8.69 -47.99 -53.25
C ILE A 2 -9.97 -47.90 -52.38
N LYS A 3 -9.85 -48.38 -51.12
CA LYS A 3 -10.72 -48.03 -49.99
C LYS A 3 -9.83 -47.41 -48.91
N SER A 4 -9.81 -46.09 -48.78
CA SER A 4 -9.10 -45.41 -47.69
C SER A 4 -9.90 -45.53 -46.39
N ARG A 5 -9.31 -46.11 -45.34
CA ARG A 5 -9.95 -46.16 -44.02
C ARG A 5 -9.72 -44.86 -43.28
N LEU A 6 -10.79 -44.08 -43.09
CA LEU A 6 -10.79 -42.94 -42.16
C LEU A 6 -10.56 -43.45 -40.73
N SER A 7 -9.47 -43.01 -40.10
CA SER A 7 -9.15 -43.36 -38.72
C SER A 7 -10.02 -42.54 -37.77
N ALA A 8 -10.98 -43.20 -37.11
CA ALA A 8 -11.81 -42.59 -36.08
C ALA A 8 -10.95 -42.33 -34.83
N ARG A 9 -10.34 -41.13 -34.76
CA ARG A 9 -9.46 -40.72 -33.66
C ARG A 9 -10.29 -40.61 -32.37
N GLY A 10 -10.15 -41.60 -31.49
CA GLY A 10 -10.98 -41.74 -30.29
C GLY A 10 -10.95 -40.50 -29.40
N ARG A 11 -12.10 -39.83 -29.29
CA ARG A 11 -12.29 -38.66 -28.41
C ARG A 11 -12.31 -39.12 -26.94
N ARG A 12 -11.14 -39.17 -26.31
CA ARG A 12 -11.02 -39.33 -24.86
C ARG A 12 -11.59 -38.06 -24.19
N GLY A 13 -12.73 -38.20 -23.54
CA GLY A 13 -13.28 -37.15 -22.66
C GLY A 13 -12.62 -37.21 -21.29
N PHE A 14 -12.51 -36.07 -20.62
CA PHE A 14 -12.19 -35.99 -19.19
C PHE A 14 -13.25 -36.73 -18.39
N THR A 15 -12.86 -37.54 -17.41
CA THR A 15 -13.81 -38.12 -16.46
C THR A 15 -14.20 -37.10 -15.39
N LEU A 16 -15.41 -37.23 -14.84
CA LEU A 16 -15.84 -36.41 -13.70
C LEU A 16 -14.97 -36.65 -12.45
N VAL A 17 -14.38 -37.85 -12.33
CA VAL A 17 -13.50 -38.22 -11.21
C VAL A 17 -12.15 -37.49 -11.28
N GLU A 18 -11.56 -37.36 -12.48
CA GLU A 18 -10.32 -36.59 -12.65
C GLU A 18 -10.49 -35.12 -12.25
N LEU A 19 -11.60 -34.47 -12.65
CA LEU A 19 -11.88 -33.09 -12.20
C LEU A 19 -12.16 -33.01 -10.70
N LEU A 20 -12.88 -33.98 -10.12
CA LEU A 20 -13.17 -34.02 -8.68
C LEU A 20 -11.89 -34.09 -7.84
N VAL A 21 -10.95 -34.97 -8.20
CA VAL A 21 -9.66 -35.10 -7.50
C VAL A 21 -8.79 -33.84 -7.66
N VAL A 22 -8.81 -33.22 -8.84
CA VAL A 22 -8.08 -31.95 -9.07
C VAL A 22 -8.63 -30.82 -8.19
N VAL A 23 -9.95 -30.60 -8.14
CA VAL A 23 -10.52 -29.52 -7.31
C VAL A 23 -10.37 -29.79 -5.81
N LEU A 24 -10.37 -31.06 -5.38
CA LEU A 24 -10.07 -31.46 -4.00
C LEU A 24 -8.64 -31.04 -3.60
N ILE A 25 -7.65 -31.32 -4.44
CA ILE A 25 -6.25 -30.94 -4.18
C ILE A 25 -6.09 -29.41 -4.22
N LEU A 26 -6.73 -28.73 -5.17
CA LEU A 26 -6.71 -27.26 -5.24
C LEU A 26 -7.33 -26.61 -3.99
N ALA A 27 -8.41 -27.17 -3.43
CA ALA A 27 -9.01 -26.67 -2.19
C ALA A 27 -8.05 -26.76 -0.98
N ILE A 28 -7.32 -27.87 -0.86
CA ILE A 28 -6.32 -28.07 0.20
C ILE A 28 -5.17 -27.05 0.06
N LEU A 29 -4.69 -26.82 -1.16
CA LEU A 29 -3.64 -25.82 -1.41
C LEU A 29 -4.11 -24.39 -1.13
N MET A 30 -5.33 -24.04 -1.56
CA MET A 30 -5.90 -22.70 -1.34
C MET A 30 -6.12 -22.38 0.14
N ALA A 31 -6.49 -23.37 0.96
CA ALA A 31 -6.69 -23.18 2.41
C ALA A 31 -5.44 -22.64 3.13
N VAL A 32 -4.23 -22.98 2.65
CA VAL A 32 -2.96 -22.49 3.19
C VAL A 32 -2.43 -21.28 2.41
N ALA A 33 -2.59 -21.26 1.07
CA ALA A 33 -2.07 -20.19 0.23
C ALA A 33 -2.76 -18.83 0.45
N LEU A 34 -4.09 -18.82 0.62
CA LEU A 34 -4.87 -17.58 0.77
C LEU A 34 -4.49 -16.72 2.00
N PRO A 35 -4.43 -17.26 3.25
CA PRO A 35 -4.05 -16.44 4.41
C PRO A 35 -2.61 -15.91 4.32
N LEU A 36 -1.67 -16.72 3.78
CA LEU A 36 -0.29 -16.29 3.56
C LEU A 36 -0.20 -15.15 2.53
N TYR A 37 -0.95 -15.26 1.42
CA TYR A 37 -1.02 -14.22 0.39
C TYR A 37 -1.60 -12.92 0.96
N VAL A 38 -2.70 -12.97 1.70
CA VAL A 38 -3.32 -11.77 2.31
C VAL A 38 -2.38 -11.09 3.30
N SER A 39 -1.67 -11.84 4.16
CA SER A 39 -0.66 -11.24 5.06
C SER A 39 0.46 -10.59 4.26
N SER A 40 0.99 -11.26 3.23
CA SER A 40 2.07 -10.74 2.40
C SER A 40 1.71 -9.43 1.70
N VAL A 41 0.50 -9.34 1.13
CA VAL A 41 -0.03 -8.12 0.51
C VAL A 41 -0.23 -7.01 1.54
N ASN A 42 -0.75 -7.32 2.73
CA ASN A 42 -0.90 -6.33 3.81
C ASN A 42 0.46 -5.78 4.27
N ASP A 43 1.46 -6.63 4.48
CA ASP A 43 2.78 -6.20 4.95
C ASP A 43 3.60 -5.48 3.86
N ALA A 44 3.40 -5.83 2.58
CA ALA A 44 3.90 -5.04 1.45
C ALA A 44 3.22 -3.66 1.37
N SER A 45 1.91 -3.59 1.68
CA SER A 45 1.16 -2.34 1.70
C SER A 45 1.65 -1.39 2.81
N LYS A 46 1.86 -1.91 4.03
CA LYS A 46 2.47 -1.15 5.15
C LYS A 46 3.87 -0.61 4.79
N LYS A 47 4.74 -1.47 4.23
CA LYS A 47 6.09 -1.05 3.78
C LYS A 47 6.03 0.05 2.72
N THR A 48 5.09 -0.06 1.78
CA THR A 48 4.84 0.98 0.76
C THR A 48 4.33 2.28 1.40
N CYS A 49 3.35 2.21 2.30
CA CYS A 49 2.88 3.36 3.09
C CYS A 49 4.05 4.09 3.77
N ARG A 50 4.89 3.35 4.49
CA ARG A 50 6.02 3.90 5.25
C ARG A 50 7.12 4.48 4.36
N ALA A 51 7.44 3.82 3.24
CA ALA A 51 8.39 4.35 2.24
C ALA A 51 7.88 5.66 1.61
N ASN A 52 6.61 5.73 1.24
CA ASN A 52 5.99 6.94 0.68
C ASN A 52 6.00 8.11 1.67
N MET A 53 5.64 7.86 2.94
CA MET A 53 5.68 8.88 3.99
C MET A 53 7.11 9.34 4.30
N GLN A 54 8.11 8.45 4.23
CA GLN A 54 9.52 8.86 4.36
C GLN A 54 9.97 9.73 3.18
N SER A 55 9.53 9.45 1.95
CA SER A 55 9.79 10.31 0.78
C SER A 55 9.14 11.69 0.93
N ILE A 56 7.89 11.77 1.38
CA ILE A 56 7.21 13.03 1.71
C ILE A 56 7.94 13.79 2.82
N ALA A 57 8.40 13.09 3.86
CA ALA A 57 9.19 13.70 4.93
C ALA A 57 10.49 14.30 4.41
N ASN A 58 11.23 13.58 3.56
CA ASN A 58 12.47 14.07 2.94
C ASN A 58 12.20 15.32 2.09
N ALA A 59 11.13 15.31 1.27
CA ALA A 59 10.69 16.45 0.48
C ALA A 59 10.33 17.67 1.36
N ALA A 60 9.62 17.46 2.47
CA ALA A 60 9.29 18.54 3.41
C ALA A 60 10.53 19.15 4.07
N GLN A 61 11.55 18.35 4.41
CA GLN A 61 12.83 18.87 4.91
C GLN A 61 13.57 19.68 3.82
N ALA A 62 13.59 19.17 2.57
CA ALA A 62 14.20 19.88 1.43
C ALA A 62 13.51 21.22 1.15
N TRP A 63 12.17 21.24 1.14
CA TRP A 63 11.36 22.47 1.05
C TRP A 63 11.68 23.45 2.19
N LYS A 64 11.79 22.97 3.44
CA LYS A 64 12.10 23.82 4.60
C LYS A 64 13.48 24.48 4.46
N VAL A 65 14.48 23.75 3.99
CA VAL A 65 15.82 24.27 3.71
C VAL A 65 15.80 25.25 2.53
N ARG A 66 15.11 24.92 1.43
CA ARG A 66 14.96 25.77 0.23
C ARG A 66 14.31 27.12 0.54
N THR A 67 13.24 27.11 1.31
CA THR A 67 12.45 28.31 1.66
C THR A 67 12.96 29.06 2.90
N ARG A 68 13.85 28.43 3.69
CA ARG A 68 14.26 28.89 5.03
C ARG A 68 13.09 29.05 6.01
N ALA A 69 12.03 28.26 5.84
CA ALA A 69 10.87 28.29 6.75
C ALA A 69 11.29 27.88 8.18
N ALA A 70 10.75 28.58 9.19
CA ALA A 70 11.05 28.31 10.59
C ALA A 70 10.49 26.93 11.05
N ASP A 71 9.34 26.55 10.53
CA ASP A 71 8.58 25.36 10.86
C ASP A 71 7.91 24.76 9.60
N PHE A 72 6.96 23.83 9.77
CA PHE A 72 6.19 23.26 8.66
C PHE A 72 4.79 23.89 8.47
N SER A 73 4.46 25.00 9.17
CA SER A 73 3.09 25.56 9.21
C SER A 73 2.48 25.87 7.85
N ALA A 74 3.27 26.35 6.89
CA ALA A 74 2.81 26.62 5.53
C ALA A 74 2.39 25.36 4.73
N LEU A 75 2.75 24.16 5.20
CA LEU A 75 2.31 22.88 4.61
C LEU A 75 1.01 22.33 5.22
N ALA A 76 0.48 22.96 6.28
CA ALA A 76 -0.70 22.46 7.00
C ALA A 76 -2.00 22.44 6.16
N THR A 77 -2.05 23.20 5.07
CA THR A 77 -3.22 23.32 4.18
C THR A 77 -2.96 22.87 2.75
N SER A 78 -1.70 22.63 2.35
CA SER A 78 -1.36 22.15 1.01
C SER A 78 -0.01 21.42 0.97
N MET A 79 0.02 20.30 0.24
CA MET A 79 1.25 19.61 -0.13
C MET A 79 1.86 20.13 -1.45
N THR A 80 1.20 21.06 -2.16
CA THR A 80 1.71 21.58 -3.45
C THR A 80 3.14 22.14 -3.42
N PRO A 81 3.66 22.75 -2.34
CA PRO A 81 5.05 23.20 -2.29
C PRO A 81 6.09 22.07 -2.34
N LEU A 82 5.68 20.82 -2.08
CA LEU A 82 6.54 19.63 -2.14
C LEU A 82 6.57 18.99 -3.52
N ASN A 83 5.73 19.43 -4.46
CA ASN A 83 5.68 18.87 -5.81
C ASN A 83 7.00 19.11 -6.57
N GLU A 84 7.76 20.15 -6.23
CA GLU A 84 9.10 20.42 -6.76
C GLU A 84 10.11 19.33 -6.36
N ASP A 85 9.99 18.78 -5.15
CA ASP A 85 10.90 17.77 -4.59
C ASP A 85 10.42 16.32 -4.86
N LEU A 86 9.11 16.12 -5.03
CA LEU A 86 8.49 14.81 -5.27
C LEU A 86 8.30 14.49 -6.76
N GLY A 87 8.12 15.51 -7.61
CA GLY A 87 7.75 15.38 -9.03
C GLY A 87 6.31 14.92 -9.24
N VAL A 88 5.94 13.78 -8.65
CA VAL A 88 4.56 13.27 -8.54
C VAL A 88 4.32 12.88 -7.09
N ALA A 89 3.24 13.40 -6.50
CA ALA A 89 2.86 13.02 -5.14
C ALA A 89 2.55 11.50 -5.08
N PRO A 90 3.19 10.72 -4.18
CA PRO A 90 2.88 9.31 -4.06
C PRO A 90 1.47 9.12 -3.50
N LYS A 91 0.85 7.99 -3.82
CA LYS A 91 -0.47 7.58 -3.30
C LYS A 91 -0.34 6.35 -2.40
N THR A 92 -1.32 6.11 -1.54
CA THR A 92 -1.37 4.88 -0.75
C THR A 92 -1.58 3.66 -1.66
N PRO A 93 -1.35 2.42 -1.17
CA PRO A 93 -1.74 1.20 -1.89
C PRO A 93 -3.24 1.12 -2.25
N GLY A 94 -4.10 1.88 -1.55
CA GLY A 94 -5.52 2.05 -1.87
C GLY A 94 -5.84 3.18 -2.87
N GLY A 95 -4.83 3.89 -3.37
CA GLY A 95 -4.99 5.04 -4.28
C GLY A 95 -5.35 6.37 -3.59
N LEU A 96 -5.47 6.38 -2.26
CA LEU A 96 -5.72 7.59 -1.47
C LEU A 96 -4.51 8.54 -1.54
N ASP A 97 -4.76 9.83 -1.38
CA ASP A 97 -3.72 10.84 -1.23
C ASP A 97 -3.18 10.88 0.20
N TYR A 98 -1.98 11.43 0.38
CA TYR A 98 -1.45 11.78 1.70
C TYR A 98 -1.86 13.21 2.10
N SER A 99 -1.76 13.49 3.40
CA SER A 99 -2.05 14.78 4.02
C SER A 99 -1.00 15.06 5.10
N ILE A 100 -0.58 16.32 5.20
CA ILE A 100 0.33 16.81 6.23
C ILE A 100 -0.48 17.32 7.44
N VAL A 101 0.00 16.99 8.63
CA VAL A 101 -0.51 17.46 9.92
C VAL A 101 0.61 18.24 10.59
N VAL A 102 0.39 19.50 10.95
CA VAL A 102 1.37 20.34 11.65
C VAL A 102 0.94 20.61 13.11
N THR A 103 -0.36 20.46 13.38
CA THR A 103 -0.99 20.56 14.69
C THR A 103 -2.17 19.58 14.71
N GLY A 104 -2.38 18.87 15.81
CA GLY A 104 -3.39 17.81 15.94
C GLY A 104 -2.75 16.43 16.05
N ASN A 105 -3.43 15.38 15.60
CA ASN A 105 -3.02 13.99 15.84
C ASN A 105 -2.72 13.19 14.57
N VAL A 106 -1.87 12.18 14.71
CA VAL A 106 -1.69 11.06 13.76
C VAL A 106 -1.67 9.71 14.49
N ARG A 107 -2.22 8.66 13.87
CA ARG A 107 -2.20 7.28 14.41
C ARG A 107 -0.89 6.59 14.07
N ASN A 108 -0.44 5.66 14.90
CA ASN A 108 0.80 4.90 14.70
C ASN A 108 0.47 3.44 14.34
N GLU A 109 1.21 2.82 13.41
CA GLU A 109 1.07 1.38 13.13
C GLU A 109 1.27 0.49 14.37
N ALA A 110 2.11 0.93 15.31
CA ALA A 110 2.42 0.21 16.55
C ALA A 110 1.54 0.61 17.75
N ASN A 111 0.70 1.65 17.64
CA ASN A 111 -0.12 2.15 18.74
C ASN A 111 -1.47 2.70 18.23
N THR A 112 -2.56 2.07 18.66
CA THR A 112 -3.94 2.51 18.39
C THR A 112 -4.29 3.86 19.04
N ALA A 113 -3.41 4.39 19.90
CA ALA A 113 -3.51 5.73 20.44
C ALA A 113 -3.02 6.78 19.41
N ASP A 114 -3.84 7.80 19.21
CA ASP A 114 -3.47 9.02 18.49
C ASP A 114 -2.23 9.68 19.15
N ILE A 115 -1.16 9.88 18.38
CA ILE A 115 0.02 10.64 18.79
C ILE A 115 -0.18 12.11 18.39
N ALA A 116 -0.08 13.01 19.37
CA ALA A 116 -0.10 14.44 19.13
C ALA A 116 1.15 14.89 18.35
N VAL A 117 0.95 15.69 17.32
CA VAL A 117 1.97 16.38 16.52
C VAL A 117 2.22 17.75 17.16
N PRO A 118 3.40 18.01 17.76
CA PRO A 118 3.72 19.32 18.31
C PRO A 118 3.65 20.42 17.25
N SER A 119 3.12 21.59 17.61
CA SER A 119 2.97 22.74 16.72
C SER A 119 4.28 23.05 15.97
N GLY A 120 4.22 23.08 14.64
CA GLY A 120 5.38 23.38 13.78
C GLY A 120 6.30 22.19 13.50
N SER A 121 6.03 21.01 14.05
CA SER A 121 6.64 19.74 13.64
C SER A 121 5.89 19.13 12.43
N LEU A 122 6.34 17.96 11.95
CA LEU A 122 5.79 17.32 10.76
C LEU A 122 5.14 15.98 11.11
N GLY A 123 3.82 15.92 11.02
CA GLY A 123 3.06 14.68 10.88
C GLY A 123 2.62 14.47 9.42
N ILE A 124 2.53 13.21 9.00
CA ILE A 124 2.02 12.78 7.69
C ILE A 124 1.01 11.67 7.94
N LYS A 125 -0.06 11.58 7.15
CA LYS A 125 -1.05 10.48 7.17
C LYS A 125 -1.68 10.31 5.78
N SER A 126 -2.45 9.25 5.56
CA SER A 126 -3.36 9.19 4.41
C SER A 126 -4.57 10.12 4.58
N GLY A 127 -5.36 10.26 3.52
CA GLY A 127 -6.63 10.99 3.49
C GLY A 127 -7.77 10.34 4.30
N PRO A 128 -9.04 10.50 3.87
CA PRO A 128 -10.18 10.00 4.63
C PRO A 128 -10.25 8.46 4.65
N THR A 129 -10.72 7.92 5.78
CA THR A 129 -10.79 6.47 6.08
C THR A 129 -11.40 5.64 4.94
N GLY A 130 -10.61 4.70 4.42
CA GLY A 130 -10.99 3.83 3.31
C GLY A 130 -10.12 2.57 3.20
N ILE A 131 -10.32 1.81 2.13
CA ILE A 131 -9.46 0.65 1.82
C ILE A 131 -8.06 1.11 1.42
N GLY A 132 -7.03 0.50 2.00
CA GLY A 132 -5.64 0.90 1.78
C GLY A 132 -5.26 2.26 2.39
N GLU A 133 -5.88 2.62 3.51
CA GLU A 133 -5.38 3.63 4.45
C GLU A 133 -3.93 3.36 4.87
N CYS A 134 -3.22 4.43 5.25
CA CYS A 134 -1.92 4.37 5.93
C CYS A 134 -2.06 5.03 7.31
N ASN A 135 -1.64 4.34 8.37
CA ASN A 135 -1.36 5.03 9.64
C ASN A 135 -0.32 6.13 9.40
N GLY A 136 -0.31 7.13 10.27
CA GLY A 136 0.55 8.29 10.11
C GLY A 136 1.98 8.11 10.61
N PHE A 137 2.81 9.08 10.28
CA PHE A 137 4.25 9.10 10.53
C PHE A 137 4.68 10.47 11.03
N ILE A 138 5.65 10.50 11.95
CA ILE A 138 6.30 11.70 12.49
C ILE A 138 7.81 11.43 12.41
N PRO A 139 8.57 12.12 11.53
CA PRO A 139 10.00 11.91 11.40
C PRO A 139 10.73 12.19 12.71
N GLY A 140 11.65 11.30 13.10
CA GLY A 140 12.42 11.41 14.33
C GLY A 140 11.70 11.01 15.62
N VAL A 141 10.37 10.80 15.60
CA VAL A 141 9.60 10.31 16.75
C VAL A 141 9.23 8.82 16.61
N MET A 142 8.99 8.34 15.40
CA MET A 142 8.68 6.92 15.14
C MET A 142 9.84 6.22 14.43
N THR A 143 10.54 5.31 15.13
CA THR A 143 11.55 4.41 14.55
C THR A 143 10.91 3.34 13.66
N ASN A 144 11.73 2.69 12.82
CA ASN A 144 11.31 1.54 12.00
C ASN A 144 10.84 0.36 12.85
#